data_AF-A0A1Q7GTJ1-F1
#
_entry.id   AF-A0A1Q7GTJ1-F1
#
_cell.length_a   1.000
_cell.length_b   1.000
_cell.length_c   1.000
_cell.angle_alpha   90.00
_cell.angle_beta   90.00
_cell.angle_gamma   90.00
#
_symmetry.space_group_name_H-M   'P 1'
#
loop_
_entity.id
_entity.type
_entity.pdbx_description
1 polymer ?
#
loop_
_entity_poly.entity_id
_entity_poly.type
_entity_poly.pdbx_seq_one_letter_code
_entity_poly.pdbx_strand_id
1 'polypeptide(L)' 'MFRSILGFALLAVVAWFGLQLIFGILGSLVGLAMTVLWLAVIGFFFYLALRLISPRTADRIRDMIKGRPADAS' A
#
# COMPACT_ATOMS: atom_id res chain seq x y z
N MET A 1 12.39 -39.15 26.56
CA MET A 1 11.23 -38.28 26.27
C MET A 1 11.64 -36.83 26.01
N PHE A 2 12.52 -36.22 26.82
CA PHE A 2 13.06 -34.87 26.60
C PHE A 2 13.72 -34.65 25.22
N ARG A 3 14.45 -35.65 24.71
CA ARG A 3 15.06 -35.63 23.36
C ARG A 3 14.05 -35.59 22.20
N SER A 4 12.85 -36.15 22.39
CA SER A 4 11.78 -36.11 21.38
C SER A 4 11.03 -34.77 21.41
N ILE A 5 10.79 -34.22 22.61
CA ILE A 5 10.21 -32.88 22.79
C ILE A 5 11.15 -31.80 22.21
N LEU A 6 12.46 -31.91 22.44
CA LEU A 6 13.45 -31.00 21.86
C LEU A 6 13.46 -31.03 20.32
N GLY A 7 13.37 -32.21 19.72
CA GLY A 7 13.28 -32.34 18.25
C GLY A 7 12.02 -31.72 17.69
N PHE A 8 10.87 -31.92 18.35
CA PHE A 8 9.60 -31.32 17.94
C PHE A 8 9.59 -29.80 18.13
N ALA A 9 10.19 -29.31 19.22
CA ALA A 9 10.34 -27.88 19.49
C ALA A 9 11.20 -27.20 18.42
N LEU A 10 12.31 -27.83 18.01
CA LEU A 10 13.17 -27.30 16.96
C LEU A 10 12.43 -27.23 15.61
N LEU A 11 11.70 -28.29 15.25
CA LEU A 11 10.87 -28.30 14.03
C LEU A 11 9.75 -27.26 14.08
N ALA A 12 9.10 -27.09 15.23
CA ALA A 12 8.06 -26.08 15.41
C ALA A 12 8.63 -24.66 15.23
N VAL A 13 9.82 -24.38 15.76
CA VAL A 13 10.50 -23.08 15.57
C VAL A 13 10.82 -22.87 14.09
N VAL A 14 11.37 -23.86 13.39
CA VAL A 14 11.68 -23.74 11.96
C VAL A 14 10.41 -23.54 11.13
N ALA A 15 9.35 -24.32 11.40
CA ALA A 15 8.07 -24.18 10.72
C ALA A 15 7.43 -22.82 10.99
N TRP A 16 7.52 -22.31 12.23
CA TRP A 16 7.06 -20.98 12.61
C TRP A 16 7.78 -19.87 11.85
N PHE A 17 9.12 -19.94 11.76
CA PHE A 17 9.89 -18.99 10.96
C PHE A 17 9.57 -19.06 9.47
N GLY A 18 9.42 -20.27 8.92
CA GLY A 18 9.00 -20.45 7.52
C GLY A 18 7.63 -19.84 7.25
N LEU A 19 6.68 -20.02 8.18
CA LEU A 19 5.34 -19.45 8.08
C LEU A 19 5.39 -17.92 8.14
N GLN A 20 6.14 -17.35 9.09
CA GLN A 20 6.34 -15.91 9.18
C GLN A 20 6.99 -15.32 7.93
N LEU A 21 7.92 -16.03 7.29
CA LEU A 21 8.56 -15.56 6.06
C LEU A 21 7.54 -15.47 4.92
N ILE A 22 6.70 -16.49 4.75
CA ILE A 22 5.65 -16.53 3.72
C ILE A 22 4.63 -15.42 3.96
N PHE A 23 4.09 -15.33 5.18
CA PHE A 23 3.12 -14.28 5.53
C PHE A 23 3.75 -12.89 5.55
N GLY A 24 5.04 -12.75 5.83
CA GLY A 24 5.77 -11.49 5.79
C GLY A 24 5.93 -10.97 4.36
N ILE A 25 6.21 -11.84 3.40
CA ILE A 25 6.28 -11.46 1.97
C ILE A 25 4.89 -11.12 1.44
N LEU A 26 3.88 -11.92 1.76
CA LEU A 26 2.51 -11.64 1.34
C LEU A 26 1.98 -10.35 2.01
N GLY A 27 2.26 -10.20 3.29
CA GLY A 27 1.91 -9.03 4.09
C GLY A 27 2.64 -7.77 3.66
N SER A 28 3.88 -7.86 3.14
CA SER A 28 4.59 -6.70 2.62
C SER A 28 3.95 -6.19 1.33
N LEU A 29 3.53 -7.07 0.42
CA LEU A 29 2.82 -6.70 -0.80
C LEU A 29 1.49 -6.02 -0.49
N VAL A 30 0.72 -6.60 0.45
CA VAL A 30 -0.55 -6.03 0.93
C VAL A 30 -0.31 -4.70 1.65
N GLY A 31 0.74 -4.61 2.48
CA GLY A 31 1.10 -3.38 3.19
C GLY A 31 1.51 -2.26 2.23
N LEU A 32 2.22 -2.58 1.15
CA LEU A 32 2.57 -1.64 0.09
C LEU A 32 1.33 -1.15 -0.65
N ALA A 33 0.44 -2.07 -1.04
CA ALA A 33 -0.84 -1.72 -1.66
C ALA A 33 -1.68 -0.83 -0.73
N MET A 34 -1.73 -1.14 0.56
CA MET A 34 -2.45 -0.34 1.56
C MET A 34 -1.82 1.05 1.74
N THR A 35 -0.49 1.15 1.69
CA THR A 35 0.23 2.42 1.77
C THR A 35 -0.09 3.31 0.56
N VAL A 36 -0.09 2.74 -0.65
CA VAL A 36 -0.49 3.45 -1.87
C VAL A 36 -1.94 3.92 -1.77
N LEU A 37 -2.84 3.05 -1.31
CA LEU A 37 -4.25 3.38 -1.12
C LEU A 37 -4.42 4.52 -0.09
N TRP A 38 -3.67 4.47 1.01
CA TRP A 38 -3.67 5.51 2.03
C TRP A 38 -3.20 6.87 1.49
N LEU A 39 -2.11 6.87 0.71
CA LEU A 39 -1.62 8.08 0.03
C LEU A 39 -2.65 8.61 -0.96
N ALA A 40 -3.34 7.75 -1.69
CA ALA A 40 -4.41 8.14 -2.61
C ALA A 40 -5.60 8.78 -1.87
N VAL A 41 -5.99 8.23 -0.71
CA VAL A 41 -7.03 8.81 0.15
C VAL A 41 -6.61 10.20 0.64
N ILE A 42 -5.38 10.36 1.11
CA ILE A 42 -4.86 11.67 1.52
C ILE A 42 -4.90 12.66 0.34
N GLY A 43 -4.39 12.27 -0.83
CA GLY A 43 -4.42 13.09 -2.04
C GLY A 43 -5.85 13.48 -2.45
N PHE A 44 -6.81 12.57 -2.28
CA PHE A 44 -8.22 12.84 -2.52
C PHE A 44 -8.78 13.88 -1.54
N PHE A 45 -8.48 13.77 -0.23
CA PHE A 45 -8.90 14.78 0.75
C PHE A 45 -8.30 16.16 0.45
N PHE A 46 -7.02 16.22 0.06
CA PHE A 46 -6.41 17.49 -0.38
C PHE A 46 -7.09 18.06 -1.62
N TYR A 47 -7.41 17.23 -2.62
CA TYR A 47 -8.16 17.65 -3.79
C TYR A 47 -9.55 18.18 -3.41
N LEU A 48 -10.25 17.48 -2.50
CA LEU A 48 -11.57 17.86 -2.03
C LEU A 48 -11.53 19.20 -1.28
N ALA A 49 -10.56 19.37 -0.36
CA ALA A 49 -10.36 20.61 0.37
C ALA A 49 -10.03 21.78 -0.58
N LEU A 50 -9.12 21.56 -1.54
CA LEU A 50 -8.80 22.56 -2.54
C LEU A 50 -10.01 22.90 -3.41
N ARG A 51 -10.81 21.91 -3.81
CA ARG A 51 -12.03 22.10 -4.60
C ARG A 51 -13.11 22.85 -3.83
N LEU A 52 -13.18 22.66 -2.51
CA LEU A 52 -14.12 23.37 -1.65
C LEU A 52 -13.75 24.85 -1.50
N ILE A 53 -12.46 25.17 -1.40
CA ILE A 53 -11.96 26.55 -1.23
C ILE A 53 -11.88 27.28 -2.59
N SER A 54 -11.38 26.60 -3.62
CA SER A 54 -11.20 27.15 -4.98
C SER A 54 -11.49 26.08 -6.04
N PRO A 55 -12.75 25.97 -6.50
CA PRO A 55 -13.11 25.02 -7.54
C PRO A 55 -12.32 25.25 -8.84
N ARG A 56 -12.00 26.51 -9.18
CA ARG A 56 -11.19 26.85 -10.36
C ARG A 56 -9.75 26.34 -10.29
N THR A 57 -9.16 26.27 -9.11
CA THR A 57 -7.80 25.70 -8.95
C THR A 57 -7.83 24.19 -9.07
N ALA A 58 -8.85 23.53 -8.52
CA ALA A 58 -9.04 22.09 -8.64
C ALA A 58 -9.26 21.65 -10.10
N ASP A 59 -9.99 22.43 -10.90
CA ASP A 59 -10.18 22.15 -12.32
C ASP A 59 -8.87 22.28 -13.11
N ARG A 60 -8.06 23.30 -12.83
CA ARG A 60 -6.75 23.49 -13.49
C ARG A 60 -5.76 22.37 -13.14
N ILE A 61 -5.74 21.89 -11.89
CA ILE A 61 -4.93 20.74 -11.49
C ILE A 61 -5.42 19.46 -12.19
N ARG A 62 -6.75 19.27 -12.28
CA ARG A 62 -7.32 18.12 -12.99
C ARG A 62 -6.97 18.12 -14.47
N ASP A 63 -6.99 19.28 -15.12
CA ASP A 63 -6.61 19.44 -16.52
C ASP A 63 -5.11 19.21 -16.74
N MET A 64 -4.26 19.61 -15.78
CA MET A 64 -2.82 19.37 -15.83
C MET A 64 -2.48 17.89 -15.62
N ILE A 65 -3.15 17.20 -14.67
CA ILE A 65 -2.95 15.77 -14.40
C ILE A 65 -3.51 14.89 -15.52
N LYS A 66 -4.68 15.25 -16.08
CA LYS A 66 -5.25 14.51 -17.21
C LYS A 66 -4.42 14.63 -18.49
N GLY A 67 -3.48 15.57 -18.53
CA GLY A 67 -2.84 16.01 -19.75
C GLY A 67 -3.88 16.72 -20.62
N ARG A 68 -3.67 18.01 -20.89
CA ARG A 68 -4.11 18.55 -22.18
C ARG A 68 -3.50 17.60 -23.23
N PRO A 69 -4.25 17.05 -24.20
CA PRO A 69 -3.62 16.55 -25.40
C PRO A 69 -2.95 17.78 -26.04
N ALA A 70 -1.68 18.00 -25.71
CA ALA A 70 -0.76 18.49 -26.71
C ALA A 70 -0.85 17.48 -27.86
N ASP A 71 -0.94 17.97 -29.09
CA ASP A 71 -1.03 17.16 -30.31
C ASP A 71 -2.47 16.83 -30.75
N ALA A 72 -3.31 17.86 -30.81
CA ALA A 72 -4.27 17.99 -31.91
C ALA A 72 -3.79 19.15 -32.79
N SER A 73 -2.77 18.88 -33.61
CA SER A 73 -2.24 19.75 -34.66
C SER A 73 -2.02 18.94 -35.91
#